data_AF-A0A938UG73-F1
#
_entry.id   AF-A0A938UG73-F1
#
_cell.length_a   1.000
_cell.length_b   1.000
_cell.length_c   1.000
_cell.angle_alpha   90.00
_cell.angle_beta   90.00
_cell.angle_gamma   90.00
#
_symmetry.space_group_name_H-M   'P 1'
#
loop_
_entity.id
_entity.type
_entity.pdbx_description
1 polymer ?
#
loop_
_entity_poly.entity_id
_entity_poly.type
_entity_poly.pdbx_seq_one_letter_code
_entity_poly.pdbx_strand_id
1 'polypeptide(L)'
;MGSDIIVQRLRSVLGIQKEPVGIRTWQQVPARIPRYRGTAFPGFCTQIGEVLASGETFYTDREQCFCTGGVISTGVAPPLSEGERHEMLKAHFAISRSYRDEQTALHYEDAMEALCPQQPEPRAAVQIGLLRDMTDPELAIIFCTPAAADILNRAYCYISGEPVQGFGGNGACPFLIRMPLLSGKPFFSYSDVAWRKYVGLADEELTVTFPYQTLAAVVQVLPEVAQAYRRYGEPPE
;
A
#
# COMPACT_ATOMS: atom_id res chain seq x y z
N MET A 1 -16.76 -12.94 -1.16
CA MET A 1 -15.87 -13.76 -0.31
C MET A 1 -15.50 -12.92 0.90
N GLY A 2 -15.58 -13.43 2.13
CA GLY A 2 -15.21 -12.65 3.31
C GLY A 2 -13.71 -12.42 3.42
N SER A 3 -13.29 -11.30 4.01
CA SER A 3 -11.87 -10.95 4.17
C SER A 3 -11.06 -12.00 4.92
N ASP A 4 -11.65 -12.67 5.92
CA ASP A 4 -11.01 -13.78 6.64
C ASP A 4 -10.56 -14.91 5.71
N ILE A 5 -11.41 -15.28 4.75
CA ILE A 5 -11.13 -16.37 3.80
C ILE A 5 -9.98 -15.96 2.87
N ILE A 6 -9.94 -14.69 2.44
CA ILE A 6 -8.86 -14.13 1.64
C ILE A 6 -7.54 -14.23 2.42
N VAL A 7 -7.52 -13.73 3.66
CA VAL A 7 -6.32 -13.75 4.53
C VAL A 7 -5.85 -15.18 4.78
N GLN A 8 -6.77 -16.10 5.09
CA GLN A 8 -6.44 -17.51 5.32
C GLN A 8 -5.79 -18.14 4.08
N ARG A 9 -6.33 -17.90 2.88
CA ARG A 9 -5.76 -18.41 1.63
C ARG A 9 -4.39 -17.83 1.33
N LEU A 10 -4.21 -16.52 1.51
CA LEU A 10 -2.90 -15.89 1.33
C LEU A 10 -1.85 -16.53 2.25
N ARG A 11 -2.20 -16.75 3.52
CA ARG A 11 -1.32 -17.42 4.47
C ARG A 11 -0.99 -18.85 4.10
N SER A 12 -2.01 -19.67 3.85
CA SER A 12 -1.81 -21.09 3.58
C SER A 12 -1.07 -21.33 2.27
N VAL A 13 -1.30 -20.49 1.25
CA VAL A 13 -0.69 -20.67 -0.07
C VAL A 13 0.65 -19.98 -0.18
N LEU A 14 0.82 -18.77 0.34
CA LEU A 14 2.03 -17.96 0.12
C LEU A 14 2.98 -17.94 1.32
N GLY A 15 2.55 -18.40 2.48
CA GLY A 15 3.37 -18.38 3.69
C GLY A 15 3.67 -16.96 4.21
N ILE A 16 2.79 -15.98 3.92
CA ILE A 16 2.94 -14.62 4.46
C ILE A 16 2.87 -14.64 6.00
N GLN A 17 3.78 -13.91 6.64
CA GLN A 17 3.89 -13.88 8.10
C GLN A 17 3.05 -12.75 8.69
N LYS A 18 3.18 -11.54 8.13
CA LYS A 18 2.40 -10.37 8.54
C LYS A 18 0.96 -10.47 8.05
N GLU A 19 0.06 -9.88 8.85
CA GLU A 19 -1.34 -9.70 8.45
C GLU A 19 -1.43 -8.72 7.27
N PRO A 20 -2.28 -8.99 6.27
CA PRO A 20 -2.66 -7.98 5.30
C PRO A 20 -3.44 -6.84 5.96
N VAL A 21 -3.22 -5.62 5.49
CA VAL A 21 -3.89 -4.40 5.98
C VAL A 21 -4.88 -3.92 4.93
N GLY A 22 -6.10 -3.58 5.35
CA GLY A 22 -7.10 -2.97 4.49
C GLY A 22 -7.04 -1.43 4.55
N ILE A 23 -7.43 -0.79 3.46
CA ILE A 23 -7.65 0.66 3.38
C ILE A 23 -9.05 0.91 2.82
N ARG A 24 -9.78 1.85 3.41
CA ARG A 24 -11.06 2.34 2.88
C ARG A 24 -11.18 3.84 3.05
N THR A 25 -11.45 4.56 1.98
CA THR A 25 -11.72 5.99 1.98
C THR A 25 -13.20 6.27 2.19
N TRP A 26 -13.51 7.39 2.85
CA TRP A 26 -14.87 7.76 3.21
C TRP A 26 -15.21 9.17 2.72
N GLN A 27 -16.38 9.33 2.10
CA GLN A 27 -16.89 10.66 1.72
C GLN A 27 -17.31 11.49 2.93
N GLN A 28 -17.71 10.83 4.02
CA GLN A 28 -18.09 11.45 5.29
C GLN A 28 -17.41 10.70 6.43
N VAL A 29 -17.13 11.37 7.54
CA VAL A 29 -16.50 10.74 8.71
C VAL A 29 -17.31 9.52 9.17
N PRO A 30 -16.70 8.32 9.28
CA PRO A 30 -17.44 7.12 9.65
C PRO A 30 -17.85 7.15 11.14
N ALA A 31 -19.16 7.00 11.40
CA ALA A 31 -19.72 7.18 12.74
C ALA A 31 -19.34 6.08 13.77
N ARG A 32 -19.03 4.87 13.30
CA ARG A 32 -18.79 3.68 14.15
C ARG A 32 -17.33 3.23 14.21
N ILE A 33 -16.44 3.97 13.58
CA ILE A 33 -15.01 3.68 13.57
C ILE A 33 -14.34 4.70 14.48
N PRO A 34 -13.50 4.28 15.44
CA PRO A 34 -12.82 5.25 16.29
C PRO A 34 -11.84 6.10 15.46
N ARG A 35 -11.73 7.39 15.83
CA ARG A 35 -10.72 8.29 15.27
C ARG A 35 -9.35 7.92 15.84
N TYR A 36 -8.30 8.00 15.01
CA TYR A 36 -6.93 7.83 15.45
C TYR A 36 -6.59 8.80 16.59
N ARG A 37 -5.85 8.32 17.59
CA ARG A 37 -5.48 9.11 18.78
C ARG A 37 -4.06 9.65 18.64
N GLY A 38 -3.92 10.97 18.76
CA GLY A 38 -2.64 11.65 18.65
C GLY A 38 -2.25 11.96 17.20
N THR A 39 -0.96 12.18 16.98
CA THR A 39 -0.40 12.49 15.66
C THR A 39 0.75 11.53 15.39
N ALA A 40 0.64 10.76 14.30
CA ALA A 40 1.63 9.78 13.92
C ALA A 40 2.84 10.45 13.26
N PHE A 41 4.04 10.00 13.64
CA PHE A 41 5.30 10.41 13.02
C PHE A 41 6.02 9.19 12.40
N PRO A 42 6.38 9.23 11.10
CA PRO A 42 6.09 10.32 10.17
C PRO A 42 4.61 10.37 9.77
N GLY A 43 3.80 9.32 9.89
CA GLY A 43 2.38 9.43 9.54
C GLY A 43 1.76 8.10 9.18
N PHE A 44 1.24 7.99 7.96
CA PHE A 44 0.47 6.83 7.50
C PHE A 44 1.18 5.48 7.64
N CYS A 45 2.49 5.41 7.35
CA CYS A 45 3.25 4.17 7.52
C CYS A 45 3.40 3.75 8.99
N THR A 46 3.48 4.71 9.92
CA THR A 46 3.46 4.46 11.37
C THR A 46 2.11 3.91 11.79
N GLN A 47 1.01 4.51 11.31
CA GLN A 47 -0.33 4.04 11.59
C GLN A 47 -0.57 2.61 11.08
N ILE A 48 -0.07 2.26 9.88
CA ILE A 48 -0.09 0.88 9.37
C ILE A 48 0.72 -0.05 10.28
N GLY A 49 1.90 0.37 10.73
CA GLY A 49 2.71 -0.38 11.69
C GLY A 49 2.01 -0.61 13.03
N GLU A 50 1.30 0.40 13.54
CA GLU A 50 0.50 0.30 14.76
C GLU A 50 -0.69 -0.66 14.59
N VAL A 51 -1.39 -0.60 13.45
CA VAL A 51 -2.43 -1.58 13.09
C VAL A 51 -1.87 -3.01 13.07
N LEU A 52 -0.67 -3.22 12.52
CA LEU A 52 -0.01 -4.52 12.54
C LEU A 52 0.38 -4.98 13.95
N ALA A 53 0.73 -4.05 14.84
CA ALA A 53 1.15 -4.35 16.20
C ALA A 53 -0.03 -4.58 17.16
N SER A 54 -1.10 -3.81 17.04
CA SER A 54 -2.24 -3.82 17.97
C SER A 54 -3.47 -4.56 17.43
N GLY A 55 -3.61 -4.66 16.11
CA GLY A 55 -4.83 -5.12 15.44
C GLY A 55 -6.00 -4.15 15.51
N GLU A 56 -5.81 -2.95 16.07
CA GLU A 56 -6.86 -1.94 16.18
C GLU A 56 -7.21 -1.37 14.80
N THR A 57 -8.51 -1.13 14.57
CA THR A 57 -9.00 -0.45 13.37
C THR A 57 -9.47 0.95 13.72
N PHE A 58 -9.05 1.94 12.94
CA PHE A 58 -9.42 3.34 13.15
C PHE A 58 -9.57 4.08 11.81
N TYR A 59 -10.11 5.28 11.87
CA TYR A 59 -9.97 6.25 10.78
C TYR A 59 -9.03 7.38 11.16
N THR A 60 -8.39 7.97 10.16
CA THR A 60 -7.51 9.12 10.30
C THR A 60 -7.87 10.20 9.27
N ASP A 61 -7.38 11.40 9.53
CA ASP A 61 -7.41 12.56 8.66
C ASP A 61 -6.07 13.31 8.66
N ARG A 62 -6.02 14.49 8.00
CA ARG A 62 -4.80 15.29 7.86
C ARG A 62 -4.19 15.71 9.20
N GLU A 63 -4.99 15.92 10.25
CA GLU A 63 -4.50 16.44 11.53
C GLU A 63 -3.64 15.41 12.30
N GLN A 64 -3.73 14.14 11.92
CA GLN A 64 -3.09 13.02 12.59
C GLN A 64 -1.84 12.49 11.89
N CYS A 65 -1.42 13.12 10.81
CA CYS A 65 -0.27 12.72 10.02
C CYS A 65 0.72 13.87 9.90
N PHE A 66 1.95 13.69 10.41
CA PHE A 66 3.00 14.69 10.24
C PHE A 66 3.43 14.81 8.76
N CYS A 67 3.66 13.68 8.11
CA CYS A 67 3.87 13.50 6.69
C CYS A 67 2.51 13.27 6.03
N THR A 68 2.15 14.15 5.11
CA THR A 68 0.84 14.15 4.46
C THR A 68 0.73 13.17 3.29
N GLY A 69 1.81 12.50 2.89
CA GLY A 69 1.83 11.64 1.69
C GLY A 69 0.71 10.60 1.64
N GLY A 70 0.44 9.89 2.75
CA GLY A 70 -0.65 8.90 2.79
C GLY A 70 -2.06 9.48 2.73
N VAL A 71 -2.30 10.59 3.44
CA VAL A 71 -3.61 11.27 3.41
C VAL A 71 -3.86 12.00 2.09
N ILE A 72 -2.81 12.46 1.39
CA ILE A 72 -2.91 12.97 0.02
C ILE A 72 -3.22 11.84 -0.96
N SER A 73 -2.50 10.71 -0.85
CA SER A 73 -2.73 9.53 -1.70
C SER A 73 -4.13 8.93 -1.60
N THR A 74 -4.90 9.30 -0.58
CA THR A 74 -6.26 8.82 -0.33
C THR A 74 -7.33 9.90 -0.60
N GLY A 75 -6.93 11.11 -0.98
CA GLY A 75 -7.84 12.25 -1.20
C GLY A 75 -8.31 12.93 0.07
N VAL A 76 -7.81 12.54 1.25
CA VAL A 76 -8.20 13.12 2.54
C VAL A 76 -7.54 14.48 2.78
N ALA A 77 -6.39 14.72 2.15
CA ALA A 77 -5.74 16.02 2.11
C ALA A 77 -5.55 16.45 0.64
N PRO A 78 -5.67 17.76 0.33
CA PRO A 78 -5.29 18.25 -0.98
C PRO A 78 -3.77 18.11 -1.19
N PRO A 79 -3.30 18.07 -2.46
CA PRO A 79 -1.89 18.17 -2.77
C PRO A 79 -1.24 19.38 -2.08
N LEU A 80 0.03 19.25 -1.75
CA LEU A 80 0.79 20.35 -1.16
C LEU A 80 0.94 21.49 -2.17
N SER A 81 0.88 22.73 -1.69
CA SER A 81 1.35 23.87 -2.46
C SER A 81 2.85 23.72 -2.79
N GLU A 82 3.32 24.45 -3.80
CA GLU A 82 4.73 24.39 -4.20
C GLU A 82 5.68 24.73 -3.05
N GLY A 83 5.35 25.74 -2.23
CA GLY A 83 6.14 26.11 -1.05
C GLY A 83 6.16 25.02 0.02
N GLU A 84 5.01 24.42 0.34
CA GLU A 84 4.93 23.29 1.28
C GLU A 84 5.71 22.07 0.78
N ARG A 85 5.62 21.77 -0.52
CA ARG A 85 6.37 20.68 -1.16
C ARG A 85 7.87 20.90 -0.99
N HIS A 86 8.34 22.11 -1.26
CA HIS A 86 9.74 22.48 -1.16
C HIS A 86 10.28 22.36 0.29
N GLU A 87 9.54 22.87 1.28
CA GLU A 87 9.94 22.76 2.68
C GLU A 87 9.95 21.31 3.19
N MET A 88 8.97 20.50 2.77
CA MET A 88 8.94 19.07 3.08
C MET A 88 10.15 18.35 2.46
N LEU A 89 10.52 18.67 1.22
CA LEU A 89 11.68 18.08 0.56
C LEU A 89 12.99 18.44 1.27
N LYS A 90 13.16 19.69 1.72
CA LYS A 90 14.33 20.09 2.53
C LYS A 90 14.40 19.30 3.83
N ALA A 91 13.27 19.13 4.53
CA ALA A 91 13.22 18.36 5.76
C ALA A 91 13.56 16.87 5.53
N HIS A 92 13.02 16.26 4.48
CA HIS A 92 13.33 14.87 4.13
C HIS A 92 14.80 14.71 3.71
N PHE A 93 15.30 15.62 2.88
CA PHE A 93 16.67 15.66 2.39
C PHE A 93 17.69 15.67 3.55
N ALA A 94 17.43 16.49 4.57
CA ALA A 94 18.31 16.60 5.74
C ALA A 94 18.45 15.27 6.53
N ILE A 95 17.46 14.37 6.42
CA ILE A 95 17.36 13.17 7.24
C ILE A 95 17.75 11.91 6.47
N SER A 96 17.34 11.78 5.20
CA SER A 96 17.41 10.50 4.49
C SER A 96 18.61 10.32 3.57
N ARG A 97 19.31 11.41 3.19
CA ARG A 97 20.32 11.40 2.11
C ARG A 97 19.82 10.74 0.80
N SER A 98 18.51 10.78 0.56
CA SER A 98 17.88 10.17 -0.63
C SER A 98 18.27 10.86 -1.94
N TYR A 99 18.71 12.11 -1.87
CA TYR A 99 19.06 12.93 -3.03
C TYR A 99 20.38 13.64 -2.76
N ARG A 100 21.10 14.02 -3.83
CA ARG A 100 22.37 14.77 -3.73
C ARG A 100 22.14 16.23 -3.37
N ASP A 101 21.08 16.82 -3.92
CA ASP A 101 20.73 18.24 -3.81
C ASP A 101 19.22 18.42 -4.02
N GLU A 102 18.72 19.62 -3.73
CA GLU A 102 17.32 19.99 -3.87
C GLU A 102 16.80 19.90 -5.31
N GLN A 103 17.63 20.26 -6.30
CA GLN A 103 17.26 20.14 -7.71
C GLN A 103 17.01 18.68 -8.11
N THR A 104 17.83 17.76 -7.63
CA THR A 104 17.65 16.31 -7.84
C THR A 104 16.38 15.81 -7.17
N ALA A 105 16.06 16.30 -5.97
CA ALA A 105 14.84 15.95 -5.26
C ALA A 105 13.59 16.45 -6.02
N LEU A 106 13.59 17.70 -6.48
CA LEU A 106 12.51 18.27 -7.28
C LEU A 106 12.31 17.50 -8.59
N HIS A 107 13.39 17.20 -9.31
CA HIS A 107 13.32 16.40 -10.54
C HIS A 107 12.70 15.02 -10.28
N TYR A 108 13.06 14.39 -9.16
CA TYR A 108 12.49 13.11 -8.76
C TYR A 108 10.98 13.21 -8.48
N GLU A 109 10.54 14.20 -7.73
CA GLU A 109 9.11 14.43 -7.44
C GLU A 109 8.32 14.76 -8.71
N ASP A 110 8.87 15.56 -9.62
CA ASP A 110 8.23 15.88 -10.90
C ASP A 110 8.09 14.62 -11.77
N ALA A 111 9.12 13.77 -11.80
CA ALA A 111 9.05 12.48 -12.48
C ALA A 111 8.03 11.53 -11.82
N MET A 112 7.92 11.57 -10.50
CA MET A 112 6.92 10.80 -9.75
C MET A 112 5.49 11.25 -10.05
N GLU A 113 5.21 12.55 -10.02
CA GLU A 113 3.87 13.09 -10.33
C GLU A 113 3.48 12.78 -11.79
N ALA A 114 4.44 12.79 -12.72
CA ALA A 114 4.20 12.40 -14.10
C ALA A 114 3.77 10.93 -14.28
N LEU A 115 4.13 10.03 -13.35
CA LEU A 115 3.71 8.62 -13.40
C LEU A 115 2.22 8.45 -13.07
N CYS A 116 1.66 9.34 -12.25
CA CYS A 116 0.24 9.34 -11.91
C CYS A 116 -0.22 10.78 -11.69
N PRO A 117 -0.57 11.53 -12.74
CA PRO A 117 -0.95 12.94 -12.62
C PRO A 117 -2.36 13.12 -12.05
N GLN A 118 -3.18 12.07 -12.04
CA GLN A 118 -4.54 12.09 -11.53
C GLN A 118 -4.55 12.13 -10.01
N GLN A 119 -5.35 13.02 -9.43
CA GLN A 119 -5.52 13.12 -7.99
C GLN A 119 -6.78 12.35 -7.56
N PRO A 120 -6.79 11.72 -6.37
CA PRO A 120 -8.00 11.14 -5.82
C PRO A 120 -9.07 12.20 -5.57
N GLU A 121 -10.33 11.81 -5.75
CA GLU A 121 -11.48 12.62 -5.34
C GLU A 121 -11.40 12.97 -3.85
N PRO A 122 -11.84 14.17 -3.42
CA PRO A 122 -11.82 14.57 -2.01
C PRO A 122 -12.56 13.59 -1.09
N ARG A 123 -11.93 13.26 0.04
CA ARG A 123 -12.46 12.35 1.07
C ARG A 123 -12.40 13.01 2.44
N ALA A 124 -13.35 12.67 3.31
CA ALA A 124 -13.40 13.21 4.67
C ALA A 124 -12.47 12.46 5.63
N ALA A 125 -12.26 11.16 5.39
CA ALA A 125 -11.46 10.30 6.25
C ALA A 125 -10.97 9.06 5.48
N VAL A 126 -9.95 8.42 6.03
CA VAL A 126 -9.50 7.10 5.58
C VAL A 126 -9.39 6.15 6.76
N GLN A 127 -9.98 4.97 6.61
CA GLN A 127 -9.94 3.87 7.55
C GLN A 127 -8.75 2.96 7.24
N ILE A 128 -8.05 2.56 8.29
CA ILE A 128 -6.94 1.60 8.26
C ILE A 128 -7.26 0.53 9.32
N GLY A 129 -7.05 -0.73 8.96
CA GLY A 129 -7.27 -1.85 9.85
C GLY A 129 -6.70 -3.14 9.27
N LEU A 130 -6.68 -4.21 10.05
CA LEU A 130 -6.34 -5.52 9.50
C LEU A 130 -7.41 -5.93 8.50
N LEU A 131 -6.99 -6.49 7.36
CA LEU A 131 -7.88 -6.79 6.24
C LEU A 131 -9.06 -7.67 6.69
N ARG A 132 -8.78 -8.67 7.53
CA ARG A 132 -9.77 -9.58 8.11
C ARG A 132 -10.89 -8.88 8.88
N ASP A 133 -10.59 -7.77 9.54
CA ASP A 133 -11.50 -7.05 10.44
C ASP A 133 -12.25 -5.92 9.72
N MET A 134 -11.94 -5.67 8.44
CA MET A 134 -12.54 -4.61 7.65
C MET A 134 -13.69 -5.10 6.78
N THR A 135 -14.79 -4.33 6.80
CA THR A 135 -15.92 -4.50 5.88
C THR A 135 -15.69 -3.69 4.61
N ASP A 136 -15.73 -4.39 3.46
CA ASP A 136 -15.65 -3.79 2.12
C ASP A 136 -14.45 -2.80 1.97
N PRO A 137 -13.21 -3.24 2.22
CA PRO A 137 -12.04 -2.42 1.99
C PRO A 137 -11.89 -2.10 0.49
N GLU A 138 -11.32 -0.95 0.16
CA GLU A 138 -11.01 -0.59 -1.23
C GLU A 138 -9.68 -1.19 -1.68
N LEU A 139 -8.69 -1.21 -0.78
CA LEU A 139 -7.37 -1.79 -1.02
C LEU A 139 -7.01 -2.82 0.04
N ALA A 140 -6.16 -3.76 -0.35
CA ALA A 140 -5.48 -4.72 0.51
C ALA A 140 -3.97 -4.60 0.29
N ILE A 141 -3.25 -4.21 1.35
CA ILE A 141 -1.81 -4.12 1.42
C ILE A 141 -1.27 -5.43 2.00
N ILE A 142 -0.37 -6.07 1.27
CA ILE A 142 0.20 -7.38 1.59
C ILE A 142 1.71 -7.24 1.71
N PHE A 143 2.26 -7.76 2.80
CA PHE A 143 3.71 -7.82 3.04
C PHE A 143 4.17 -9.24 2.79
N CYS A 144 5.05 -9.42 1.81
CA CYS A 144 5.45 -10.76 1.39
C CYS A 144 6.85 -10.75 0.76
N THR A 145 7.43 -11.93 0.61
CA THR A 145 8.69 -12.09 -0.11
C THR A 145 8.50 -11.86 -1.63
N PRO A 146 9.56 -11.55 -2.39
CA PRO A 146 9.49 -11.47 -3.84
C PRO A 146 8.94 -12.75 -4.50
N ALA A 147 9.23 -13.93 -3.97
CA ALA A 147 8.71 -15.19 -4.48
C ALA A 147 7.18 -15.30 -4.29
N ALA A 148 6.66 -14.89 -3.13
CA ALA A 148 5.22 -14.83 -2.90
C ALA A 148 4.54 -13.78 -3.78
N ALA A 149 5.19 -12.64 -4.01
CA ALA A 149 4.71 -11.61 -4.92
C ALA A 149 4.67 -12.10 -6.37
N ASP A 150 5.65 -12.89 -6.84
CA ASP A 150 5.60 -13.48 -8.19
C ASP A 150 4.40 -14.42 -8.35
N ILE A 151 4.11 -15.26 -7.35
CA ILE A 151 2.93 -16.13 -7.39
C ILE A 151 1.63 -15.30 -7.46
N LEU A 152 1.52 -14.21 -6.68
CA LEU A 152 0.38 -13.29 -6.76
C LEU A 152 0.28 -12.62 -8.14
N ASN A 153 1.40 -12.16 -8.68
CA ASN A 153 1.46 -11.53 -10.00
C ASN A 153 1.03 -12.51 -11.08
N ARG A 154 1.50 -13.76 -11.04
CA ARG A 154 1.08 -14.81 -11.97
C ARG A 154 -0.40 -15.11 -11.87
N ALA A 155 -0.95 -15.15 -10.66
CA ALA A 155 -2.38 -15.38 -10.45
C ALA A 155 -3.21 -14.20 -10.99
N TYR A 156 -2.74 -12.97 -10.83
CA TYR A 156 -3.34 -11.79 -11.47
C TYR A 156 -3.24 -11.84 -13.00
N CYS A 157 -2.07 -12.12 -13.56
CA CYS A 157 -1.87 -12.27 -15.00
C CYS A 157 -2.74 -13.38 -15.58
N TYR A 158 -2.92 -14.49 -14.86
CA TYR A 158 -3.74 -15.61 -15.29
C TYR A 158 -5.21 -15.22 -15.50
N ILE A 159 -5.77 -14.39 -14.61
CA ILE A 159 -7.16 -13.95 -14.72
C ILE A 159 -7.35 -12.75 -15.65
N SER A 160 -6.37 -11.84 -15.72
CA SER A 160 -6.52 -10.54 -16.39
C SER A 160 -5.81 -10.42 -17.73
N GLY A 161 -4.76 -11.23 -17.96
CA GLY A 161 -3.82 -11.05 -19.06
C GLY A 161 -2.93 -9.80 -18.94
N GLU A 162 -3.00 -9.08 -17.82
CA GLU A 162 -2.27 -7.81 -17.63
C GLU A 162 -1.05 -7.96 -16.72
N PRO A 163 0.03 -7.20 -16.97
CA PRO A 163 1.18 -7.16 -16.07
C PRO A 163 0.89 -6.35 -14.79
N VAL A 164 1.58 -6.71 -13.70
CA VAL A 164 1.64 -5.91 -12.48
C VAL A 164 2.83 -4.95 -12.56
N GLN A 165 2.60 -3.67 -12.29
CA GLN A 165 3.65 -2.65 -12.31
C GLN A 165 4.35 -2.52 -10.95
N GLY A 166 5.68 -2.38 -10.98
CA GLY A 166 6.52 -2.26 -9.80
C GLY A 166 7.28 -0.95 -9.74
N PHE A 167 7.53 -0.43 -8.53
CA PHE A 167 8.29 0.81 -8.34
C PHE A 167 9.41 0.65 -7.31
N GLY A 168 10.60 1.13 -7.68
CA GLY A 168 11.77 1.26 -6.80
C GLY A 168 12.01 2.68 -6.26
N GLY A 169 10.99 3.52 -6.30
CA GLY A 169 11.14 4.91 -5.91
C GLY A 169 11.11 5.17 -4.40
N ASN A 170 11.55 6.36 -3.98
CA ASN A 170 11.11 6.96 -2.73
C ASN A 170 9.62 7.34 -2.87
N GLY A 171 8.80 7.22 -1.82
CA GLY A 171 7.37 7.51 -1.92
C GLY A 171 6.51 6.25 -2.00
N ALA A 172 6.48 5.47 -0.92
CA ALA A 172 5.62 4.29 -0.84
C ALA A 172 4.12 4.64 -0.99
N CYS A 173 3.66 5.74 -0.38
CA CYS A 173 2.26 6.15 -0.40
C CYS A 173 1.68 6.40 -1.82
N PRO A 174 2.35 7.15 -2.73
CA PRO A 174 1.84 7.31 -4.09
C PRO A 174 1.80 5.98 -4.86
N PHE A 175 2.81 5.13 -4.74
CA PHE A 175 2.87 3.86 -5.49
C PHE A 175 1.94 2.78 -4.95
N LEU A 176 1.83 2.64 -3.63
CA LEU A 176 1.12 1.55 -2.97
C LEU A 176 -0.29 1.93 -2.51
N ILE A 177 -0.68 3.21 -2.63
CA ILE A 177 -2.03 3.64 -2.24
C ILE A 177 -2.70 4.39 -3.39
N ARG A 178 -2.15 5.53 -3.82
CA ARG A 178 -2.77 6.40 -4.85
C ARG A 178 -2.95 5.65 -6.17
N MET A 179 -1.89 5.03 -6.68
CA MET A 179 -1.96 4.35 -7.98
C MET A 179 -2.94 3.16 -8.00
N PRO A 180 -2.93 2.23 -7.02
CA PRO A 180 -3.94 1.19 -6.94
C PRO A 180 -5.37 1.73 -6.81
N LEU A 181 -5.56 2.78 -6.01
CA LEU A 181 -6.88 3.37 -5.78
C LEU A 181 -7.47 3.98 -7.05
N LEU A 182 -6.65 4.68 -7.83
CA LEU A 182 -7.09 5.38 -9.04
C LEU A 182 -7.23 4.47 -10.26
N SER A 183 -6.28 3.55 -10.44
CA SER A 183 -6.24 2.69 -11.62
C SER A 183 -7.10 1.43 -11.49
N GLY A 184 -7.44 1.01 -10.27
CA GLY A 184 -8.06 -0.29 -10.02
C GLY A 184 -7.15 -1.47 -10.38
N LYS A 185 -5.83 -1.26 -10.39
CA LYS A 185 -4.82 -2.29 -10.70
C LYS A 185 -3.86 -2.53 -9.53
N PRO A 186 -3.28 -3.74 -9.42
CA PRO A 186 -2.27 -4.02 -8.40
C PRO A 186 -0.92 -3.39 -8.71
N PHE A 187 -0.17 -3.08 -7.65
CA PHE A 187 1.20 -2.56 -7.72
C PHE A 187 2.06 -3.18 -6.64
N PHE A 188 3.36 -3.26 -6.88
CA PHE A 188 4.34 -3.63 -5.85
C PHE A 188 5.47 -2.62 -5.74
N SER A 189 6.12 -2.61 -4.59
CA SER A 189 7.32 -1.83 -4.36
C SER A 189 8.18 -2.49 -3.29
N TYR A 190 9.49 -2.43 -3.43
CA TYR A 190 10.40 -2.74 -2.32
C TYR A 190 10.28 -1.73 -1.16
N SER A 191 9.48 -0.67 -1.35
CA SER A 191 9.12 0.37 -0.40
C SER A 191 10.28 1.31 -0.04
N ASP A 192 9.96 2.54 0.36
CA ASP A 192 10.97 3.51 0.77
C ASP A 192 11.45 3.28 2.22
N VAL A 193 12.52 3.98 2.62
CA VAL A 193 13.12 3.82 3.96
C VAL A 193 12.12 4.04 5.08
N ALA A 194 11.24 5.05 4.94
CA ALA A 194 10.24 5.34 5.95
C ALA A 194 9.22 4.20 6.06
N TRP A 195 8.63 3.78 4.94
CA TRP A 195 7.67 2.67 4.92
C TRP A 195 8.28 1.40 5.49
N ARG A 196 9.48 1.01 5.01
CA ARG A 196 10.17 -0.18 5.51
C ARG A 196 10.36 -0.13 7.02
N LYS A 197 10.82 1.02 7.55
CA LYS A 197 11.09 1.21 8.98
C LYS A 197 9.82 1.19 9.83
N TYR A 198 8.80 1.98 9.47
CA TYR A 198 7.66 2.24 10.34
C TYR A 198 6.55 1.19 10.22
N VAL A 199 6.43 0.51 9.07
CA VAL A 199 5.60 -0.69 8.93
C VAL A 199 6.30 -1.92 9.52
N GLY A 200 7.63 -1.88 9.65
CA GLY A 200 8.43 -2.99 10.18
C GLY A 200 8.62 -4.11 9.16
N LEU A 201 8.87 -3.78 7.89
CA LEU A 201 9.20 -4.78 6.86
C LEU A 201 10.49 -5.52 7.23
N ALA A 202 10.48 -6.84 7.01
CA ALA A 202 11.69 -7.64 7.06
C ALA A 202 12.56 -7.37 5.82
N ASP A 203 13.84 -7.73 5.88
CA ASP A 203 14.79 -7.48 4.79
C ASP A 203 14.38 -8.20 3.51
N GLU A 204 13.84 -9.40 3.64
CA GLU A 204 13.33 -10.24 2.55
C GLU A 204 11.93 -9.86 2.06
N GLU A 205 11.26 -8.88 2.69
CA GLU A 205 9.90 -8.48 2.33
C GLU A 205 9.87 -7.26 1.40
N LEU A 206 8.85 -7.27 0.54
CA LEU A 206 8.34 -6.13 -0.20
C LEU A 206 6.85 -5.94 0.09
N THR A 207 6.29 -4.83 -0.40
CA THR A 207 4.86 -4.55 -0.27
C THR A 207 4.17 -4.70 -1.62
N VAL A 208 3.04 -5.41 -1.64
CA VAL A 208 2.13 -5.48 -2.78
C VAL A 208 0.78 -4.93 -2.36
N THR A 209 0.16 -4.08 -3.18
CA THR A 209 -1.20 -3.61 -2.94
C THR A 209 -2.12 -4.01 -4.07
N PHE A 210 -3.26 -4.58 -3.71
CA PHE A 210 -4.34 -4.91 -4.64
C PHE A 210 -5.58 -4.09 -4.32
N PRO A 211 -6.34 -3.64 -5.34
CA PRO A 211 -7.75 -3.37 -5.16
C PRO A 211 -8.44 -4.62 -4.61
N TYR A 212 -9.30 -4.46 -3.60
CA TYR A 212 -9.85 -5.60 -2.87
C TYR A 212 -10.64 -6.57 -3.75
N GLN A 213 -11.47 -6.06 -4.65
CA GLN A 213 -12.26 -6.89 -5.56
C GLN A 213 -11.36 -7.70 -6.50
N THR A 214 -10.28 -7.08 -6.99
CA THR A 214 -9.26 -7.77 -7.78
C THR A 214 -8.58 -8.87 -6.96
N LEU A 215 -8.18 -8.59 -5.73
CA LEU A 215 -7.59 -9.60 -4.84
C LEU A 215 -8.56 -10.76 -4.59
N ALA A 216 -9.84 -10.47 -4.37
CA ALA A 216 -10.89 -11.47 -4.14
C ALA A 216 -11.08 -12.42 -5.34
N ALA A 217 -10.82 -11.96 -6.57
CA ALA A 217 -10.76 -12.80 -7.76
C ALA A 217 -9.44 -13.58 -7.83
N VAL A 218 -8.31 -12.93 -7.60
CA VAL A 218 -6.97 -13.55 -7.62
C VAL A 218 -6.86 -14.72 -6.66
N VAL A 219 -7.35 -14.58 -5.42
CA VAL A 219 -7.25 -15.67 -4.43
C VAL A 219 -8.11 -16.89 -4.76
N GLN A 220 -9.00 -16.81 -5.74
CA GLN A 220 -9.78 -17.97 -6.20
C GLN A 220 -8.90 -18.97 -6.95
N VAL A 221 -8.02 -18.47 -7.83
CA VAL A 221 -7.10 -19.28 -8.66
C VAL A 221 -5.73 -19.49 -8.00
N LEU A 222 -5.43 -18.75 -6.94
CA LEU A 222 -4.12 -18.74 -6.29
C LEU A 222 -3.58 -20.13 -5.92
N PRO A 223 -4.35 -21.08 -5.36
CA PRO A 223 -3.83 -22.41 -5.04
C PRO A 223 -3.31 -23.18 -6.26
N GLU A 224 -4.06 -23.15 -7.37
CA GLU A 224 -3.72 -23.84 -8.62
C GLU A 224 -2.48 -23.20 -9.25
N VAL A 225 -2.45 -21.87 -9.34
CA VAL A 225 -1.30 -21.13 -9.88
C VAL A 225 -0.05 -21.35 -9.03
N ALA A 226 -0.18 -21.36 -7.70
CA ALA A 226 0.95 -21.62 -6.80
C ALA A 226 1.48 -23.05 -6.94
N GLN A 227 0.60 -24.04 -7.15
CA GLN A 227 1.01 -25.41 -7.40
C GLN A 227 1.78 -25.51 -8.74
N ALA A 228 1.23 -24.94 -9.81
CA ALA A 228 1.89 -24.92 -11.12
C ALA A 228 3.25 -24.19 -11.06
N TYR A 229 3.33 -23.08 -10.33
CA TYR A 229 4.58 -22.34 -10.10
C TYR A 229 5.65 -23.20 -9.44
N ARG A 230 5.30 -23.96 -8.40
CA ARG A 230 6.25 -24.81 -7.67
C ARG A 230 6.76 -25.98 -8.49
N ARG A 231 5.94 -26.48 -9.42
CA ARG A 231 6.28 -27.56 -10.36
C ARG A 231 6.89 -27.05 -11.67
N TYR A 232 7.12 -25.75 -11.79
CA TYR A 232 7.61 -25.17 -13.04
C TYR A 232 8.99 -25.77 -13.40
N GLY A 233 9.07 -26.38 -14.59
CA GLY A 233 10.25 -27.09 -15.06
C GLY A 233 10.21 -28.61 -14.85
N GLU A 234 9.19 -29.14 -14.18
CA GLU A 234 8.91 -30.57 -14.14
C GLU A 234 8.15 -31.00 -15.41
N PRO A 235 8.38 -32.23 -15.94
CA PRO A 235 7.59 -32.76 -17.05
C PRO A 235 6.12 -32.95 -16.63
N PRO A 236 5.15 -32.80 -17.55
CA PRO A 236 3.77 -33.14 -17.27
C PRO A 236 3.64 -34.64 -16.98
N GLU A 237 2.83 -34.99 -15.98
CA GLU A 237 2.39 -36.37 -15.72
C GLU A 237 1.45 -36.90 -16.81
#